data_AF-A0A627A3C1-F1
#
_entry.id   AF-A0A627A3C1-F1
#
_cell.length_a   1.000
_cell.length_b   1.000
_cell.length_c   1.000
_cell.angle_alpha   90.00
_cell.angle_beta   90.00
_cell.angle_gamma   90.00
#
_symmetry.space_group_name_H-M   'P 1'
#
loop_
_entity.id
_entity.type
_entity.pdbx_description
1 polymer ?
#
loop_
_entity_poly.entity_id
_entity_poly.type
_entity_poly.pdbx_seq_one_letter_code
_entity_poly.pdbx_strand_id
1 'polypeptide(L)'
;MSNQYQTQGYTVNDAGRRLIVDPITRIEGHMRCEVNIDEQNVITNAVSCGTMFRGLEIILQGRDPRDAWAFVERICGVCTGVHALASVYAIEDAIGIQVPDNANIIRNIMLATLWCHDHLVHFYQLAGMDWIDVLNALKADPRATSQLAQSLSAWPMSSPGYFFDVQNRLKKFVDGGQLGIFRNGYWGHPQYKLSPEANLMGFAHYLEALDFQREIVKIHTIFGGKNPHPNWIVGGMPCAINLDQSGAVGAINMERLNLVQSIITRTADFINNVMVPDALAIGQF
;
A
#
# COMPACT_ATOMS: atom_id res chain seq x y z
N MET A 1 7.04 -10.06 -39.77
CA MET A 1 8.50 -9.99 -39.61
C MET A 1 8.75 -9.49 -38.21
N SER A 2 9.59 -10.18 -37.44
CA SER A 2 10.05 -9.70 -36.13
C SER A 2 11.19 -8.70 -36.31
N ASN A 3 11.36 -7.80 -35.35
CA ASN A 3 12.42 -6.81 -35.30
C ASN A 3 13.29 -7.01 -34.05
N GLN A 4 14.55 -6.63 -34.16
CA GLN A 4 15.50 -6.62 -33.06
C GLN A 4 16.30 -5.32 -33.06
N TYR A 5 16.51 -4.75 -31.89
CA TYR A 5 17.37 -3.58 -31.69
C TYR A 5 18.03 -3.60 -30.31
N GLN A 6 18.99 -2.71 -30.08
CA GLN A 6 19.70 -2.59 -28.80
C GLN A 6 19.48 -1.21 -28.15
N THR A 7 19.25 -1.18 -26.85
CA THR A 7 19.14 0.04 -26.05
C THR A 7 19.51 -0.24 -24.59
N GLN A 8 20.23 0.67 -23.94
CA GLN A 8 20.55 0.60 -22.50
C GLN A 8 21.24 -0.71 -22.06
N GLY A 9 21.95 -1.39 -22.96
CA GLY A 9 22.58 -2.69 -22.70
C GLY A 9 21.67 -3.91 -22.91
N TYR A 10 20.40 -3.74 -23.28
CA TYR A 10 19.48 -4.81 -23.61
C TYR A 10 19.40 -5.03 -25.12
N THR A 11 19.22 -6.29 -25.53
CA THR A 11 18.76 -6.64 -26.87
C THR A 11 17.26 -6.89 -26.81
N VAL A 12 16.47 -6.00 -27.41
CA VAL A 12 15.02 -6.11 -27.47
C VAL A 12 14.65 -6.87 -28.75
N ASN A 13 14.00 -8.02 -28.60
CA ASN A 13 13.63 -8.89 -29.71
C ASN A 13 12.16 -9.34 -29.58
N ASP A 14 11.32 -8.97 -30.55
CA ASP A 14 9.89 -9.27 -30.58
C ASP A 14 9.54 -10.60 -31.30
N ALA A 15 10.54 -11.41 -31.66
CA ALA A 15 10.38 -12.78 -32.14
C ALA A 15 9.89 -13.73 -31.03
N GLY A 16 9.73 -15.02 -31.35
CA GLY A 16 9.38 -16.05 -30.37
C GLY A 16 7.92 -16.05 -29.92
N ARG A 17 7.63 -16.72 -28.79
CA ARG A 17 6.27 -16.86 -28.27
C ARG A 17 5.87 -15.60 -27.53
N ARG A 18 4.68 -15.06 -27.84
CA ARG A 18 4.11 -13.90 -27.14
C ARG A 18 3.19 -14.35 -26.01
N LEU A 19 3.39 -13.80 -24.82
CA LEU A 19 2.53 -13.96 -23.65
C LEU A 19 1.89 -12.62 -23.32
N ILE A 20 0.65 -12.67 -22.85
CA ILE A 20 -0.17 -11.49 -22.53
C ILE A 20 -0.72 -11.69 -21.13
N VAL A 21 -0.54 -10.71 -20.26
CA VAL A 21 -1.18 -10.64 -18.94
C VAL A 21 -2.04 -9.38 -18.92
N ASP A 22 -3.34 -9.60 -19.09
CA ASP A 22 -4.37 -8.58 -19.16
C ASP A 22 -5.69 -9.18 -18.63
N PRO A 23 -6.14 -8.81 -17.42
CA PRO A 23 -5.64 -7.70 -16.60
C PRO A 23 -4.37 -8.04 -15.81
N ILE A 24 -3.53 -7.03 -15.55
CA ILE A 24 -2.62 -7.05 -14.39
C ILE A 24 -3.46 -6.76 -13.14
N THR A 25 -3.56 -7.73 -12.23
CA THR A 25 -4.29 -7.59 -10.96
C THR A 25 -3.37 -7.18 -9.81
N ARG A 26 -3.94 -6.80 -8.66
CA ARG A 26 -3.21 -6.34 -7.46
C ARG A 26 -2.34 -5.10 -7.71
N ILE A 27 -2.81 -4.25 -8.61
CA ILE A 27 -2.30 -2.88 -8.83
C ILE A 27 -3.47 -1.90 -8.75
N GLU A 28 -3.17 -0.61 -8.66
CA GLU A 28 -4.16 0.43 -8.92
C GLU A 28 -4.35 0.61 -10.43
N GLY A 29 -5.60 0.85 -10.86
CA GLY A 29 -5.92 1.20 -12.23
C GLY A 29 -5.90 0.04 -13.22
N HIS A 30 -5.51 0.34 -14.46
CA HIS A 30 -5.59 -0.58 -15.59
C HIS A 30 -4.25 -0.66 -16.32
N MET A 31 -3.69 -1.85 -16.36
CA MET A 31 -2.45 -2.14 -17.06
C MET A 31 -2.55 -3.47 -17.82
N ARG A 32 -1.92 -3.47 -18.99
CA ARG A 32 -1.64 -4.64 -19.81
C ARG A 32 -0.14 -4.78 -19.94
N CYS A 33 0.37 -6.00 -19.70
CA CYS A 33 1.76 -6.34 -19.96
C CYS A 33 1.83 -7.43 -21.03
N GLU A 34 2.69 -7.24 -22.01
CA GLU A 34 2.99 -8.24 -23.01
C GLU A 34 4.48 -8.52 -23.06
N VAL A 35 4.84 -9.79 -23.21
CA VAL A 35 6.24 -10.20 -23.32
C VAL A 35 6.43 -11.17 -24.46
N ASN A 36 7.62 -11.15 -25.04
CA ASN A 36 8.11 -12.24 -25.87
C ASN A 36 9.08 -13.09 -25.07
N ILE A 37 8.99 -14.41 -25.23
CA ILE A 37 9.95 -15.35 -24.67
C ILE A 37 10.64 -16.15 -25.77
N ASP A 38 11.92 -16.42 -25.56
CA ASP A 38 12.71 -17.32 -26.39
C ASP A 38 12.43 -18.80 -26.08
N GLU A 39 13.16 -19.69 -26.76
CA GLU A 39 13.03 -21.15 -26.58
C GLU A 39 13.48 -21.61 -25.18
N GLN A 40 14.22 -20.79 -24.43
CA GLN A 40 14.66 -21.04 -23.07
C GLN A 40 13.70 -20.43 -22.02
N ASN A 41 12.57 -19.89 -22.45
CA ASN A 41 11.58 -19.17 -21.64
C ASN A 41 12.13 -17.89 -20.97
N VAL A 42 13.15 -17.25 -21.54
CA VAL A 42 13.66 -15.96 -21.08
C VAL A 42 12.91 -14.83 -21.80
N ILE A 43 12.50 -13.80 -21.05
CA ILE A 43 11.86 -12.61 -21.64
C ILE A 43 12.88 -11.83 -22.47
N THR A 44 12.60 -11.66 -23.77
CA THR A 44 13.46 -10.93 -24.72
C THR A 44 12.88 -9.59 -25.15
N ASN A 45 11.61 -9.35 -24.87
CA ASN A 45 10.92 -8.09 -25.10
C ASN A 45 9.80 -7.94 -24.07
N ALA A 46 9.58 -6.73 -23.59
CA ALA A 46 8.50 -6.40 -22.65
C ALA A 46 7.83 -5.09 -23.06
N VAL A 47 6.50 -5.10 -23.08
CA VAL A 47 5.66 -3.97 -23.46
C VAL A 47 4.75 -3.62 -22.29
N SER A 48 4.92 -2.42 -21.75
CA SER A 48 4.07 -1.84 -20.71
C SER A 48 3.01 -0.94 -21.33
N CYS A 49 1.73 -1.21 -21.07
CA CYS A 49 0.62 -0.43 -21.61
C CYS A 49 -0.32 0.00 -20.49
N GLY A 50 -0.43 1.31 -20.26
CA GLY A 50 -1.51 1.89 -19.45
C GLY A 50 -2.80 1.91 -20.26
N THR A 51 -3.83 1.23 -19.76
CA THR A 51 -5.08 0.99 -20.51
C THR A 51 -6.24 1.87 -20.03
N MET A 52 -5.95 3.02 -19.42
CA MET A 52 -6.93 4.01 -18.96
C MET A 52 -6.48 5.45 -19.16
N PHE A 53 -7.45 6.37 -19.27
CA PHE A 53 -7.22 7.81 -19.37
C PHE A 53 -8.41 8.58 -18.79
N ARG A 54 -8.16 9.73 -18.15
CA ARG A 54 -9.21 10.64 -17.61
C ARG A 54 -9.02 12.12 -17.94
N GLY A 55 -7.81 12.57 -18.27
CA GLY A 55 -7.56 13.93 -18.75
C GLY A 55 -7.71 15.06 -17.72
N LEU A 56 -7.26 14.85 -16.47
CA LEU A 56 -7.34 15.88 -15.42
C LEU A 56 -6.59 17.18 -15.76
N GLU A 57 -5.50 17.09 -16.52
CA GLU A 57 -4.74 18.25 -17.02
C GLU A 57 -5.60 19.17 -17.90
N ILE A 58 -6.51 18.57 -18.69
CA ILE A 58 -7.45 19.31 -19.53
C ILE A 58 -8.59 19.88 -18.67
N ILE A 59 -9.14 19.08 -17.75
CA ILE A 59 -10.25 19.46 -16.87
C ILE A 59 -9.90 20.65 -15.96
N LEU A 60 -8.62 20.79 -15.59
CA LEU A 60 -8.13 21.89 -14.77
C LEU A 60 -8.07 23.24 -15.50
N GLN A 61 -8.11 23.27 -16.83
CA GLN A 61 -8.05 24.51 -17.59
C GLN A 61 -9.25 25.42 -17.24
N GLY A 62 -8.97 26.68 -16.92
CA GLY A 62 -9.99 27.67 -16.55
C GLY A 62 -10.57 27.51 -15.14
N ARG A 63 -10.08 26.57 -14.32
CA ARG A 63 -10.46 26.45 -12.91
C ARG A 63 -9.74 27.50 -12.06
N ASP A 64 -10.35 27.88 -10.94
CA ASP A 64 -9.67 28.71 -9.95
C ASP A 64 -8.48 27.92 -9.35
N PRO A 65 -7.27 28.52 -9.28
CA PRO A 65 -6.10 27.86 -8.70
C PRO A 65 -6.32 27.30 -7.29
N ARG A 66 -7.20 27.92 -6.49
CA ARG A 66 -7.51 27.48 -5.11
C ARG A 66 -8.29 26.17 -5.07
N ASP A 67 -8.99 25.83 -6.15
CA ASP A 67 -9.78 24.60 -6.24
C ASP A 67 -8.97 23.42 -6.81
N ALA A 68 -7.81 23.69 -7.44
CA ALA A 68 -7.06 22.70 -8.21
C ALA A 68 -6.72 21.44 -7.40
N TRP A 69 -6.33 21.59 -6.13
CA TRP A 69 -5.97 20.47 -5.25
C TRP A 69 -7.11 19.45 -5.14
N ALA A 70 -8.36 19.92 -5.07
CA ALA A 70 -9.52 19.06 -4.91
C ALA A 70 -9.80 18.24 -6.18
N PHE A 71 -9.48 18.77 -7.37
CA PHE A 71 -9.59 18.03 -8.62
C PHE A 71 -8.47 17.00 -8.74
N VAL A 72 -7.21 17.41 -8.56
CA VAL A 72 -6.07 16.52 -8.79
C VAL A 72 -5.91 15.48 -7.69
N GLU A 73 -6.45 15.69 -6.49
CA GLU A 73 -6.48 14.64 -5.47
C GLU A 73 -7.24 13.39 -5.94
N ARG A 74 -8.19 13.55 -6.86
CA ARG A 74 -8.94 12.43 -7.46
C ARG A 74 -8.18 11.78 -8.61
N ILE A 75 -6.94 12.17 -8.90
CA ILE A 75 -6.04 11.39 -9.75
C ILE A 75 -5.83 10.00 -9.13
N CYS A 76 -5.68 9.86 -7.81
CA CYS A 76 -5.52 8.53 -7.21
C CYS A 76 -6.11 8.44 -5.81
N GLY A 77 -6.83 7.35 -5.55
CA GLY A 77 -7.37 7.02 -4.23
C GLY A 77 -6.42 6.20 -3.35
N VAL A 78 -5.37 5.61 -3.92
CA VAL A 78 -4.34 4.84 -3.19
C VAL A 78 -3.31 5.79 -2.60
N CYS A 79 -2.56 6.51 -3.44
CA CYS A 79 -1.63 7.56 -2.99
C CYS A 79 -2.37 8.87 -2.63
N THR A 80 -3.47 8.74 -1.89
CA THR A 80 -4.42 9.81 -1.62
C THR A 80 -3.82 10.97 -0.83
N GLY A 81 -4.03 12.20 -1.32
CA GLY A 81 -3.49 13.41 -0.71
C GLY A 81 -2.18 13.91 -1.32
N VAL A 82 -1.33 13.05 -1.92
CA VAL A 82 -0.04 13.50 -2.48
C VAL A 82 -0.20 14.48 -3.64
N HIS A 83 -1.21 14.27 -4.49
CA HIS A 83 -1.52 15.19 -5.59
C HIS A 83 -2.11 16.52 -5.09
N ALA A 84 -2.89 16.50 -4.00
CA ALA A 84 -3.38 17.72 -3.37
C ALA A 84 -2.22 18.53 -2.78
N LEU A 85 -1.30 17.86 -2.08
CA LEU A 85 -0.08 18.46 -1.53
C LEU A 85 0.78 19.10 -2.63
N ALA A 86 1.05 18.38 -3.71
CA ALA A 86 1.78 18.91 -4.85
C ALA A 86 1.06 20.10 -5.49
N SER A 87 -0.27 20.07 -5.58
CA SER A 87 -1.06 21.17 -6.11
C SER A 87 -0.97 22.43 -5.25
N VAL A 88 -1.13 22.32 -3.92
CA VAL A 88 -1.03 23.51 -3.07
C VAL A 88 0.39 24.08 -3.10
N TYR A 89 1.43 23.23 -3.14
CA TYR A 89 2.81 23.68 -3.32
C TYR A 89 3.03 24.42 -4.64
N ALA A 90 2.55 23.88 -5.77
CA ALA A 90 2.72 24.51 -7.07
C ALA A 90 2.01 25.86 -7.18
N ILE A 91 0.81 25.98 -6.61
CA ILE A 91 0.06 27.25 -6.62
C ILE A 91 0.67 28.28 -5.64
N GLU A 92 1.14 27.83 -4.48
CA GLU A 92 1.83 28.70 -3.52
C GLU A 92 3.14 29.24 -4.08
N ASP A 93 3.93 28.41 -4.76
CA ASP A 93 5.13 28.81 -5.48
C ASP A 93 4.81 29.87 -6.55
N ALA A 94 3.81 29.61 -7.39
CA ALA A 94 3.41 30.51 -8.47
C ALA A 94 2.93 31.90 -7.98
N ILE A 95 2.32 31.98 -6.79
CA ILE A 95 1.75 33.22 -6.23
C ILE A 95 2.66 33.84 -5.16
N GLY A 96 3.76 33.17 -4.77
CA GLY A 96 4.70 33.64 -3.76
C GLY A 96 4.16 33.57 -2.33
N ILE A 97 3.34 32.57 -2.02
CA ILE A 97 2.78 32.34 -0.68
C ILE A 97 3.77 31.56 0.18
N GLN A 98 4.02 32.05 1.39
CA GLN A 98 4.75 31.34 2.44
C GLN A 98 3.75 30.90 3.51
N VAL A 99 3.65 29.59 3.74
CA VAL A 99 2.71 29.05 4.73
C VAL A 99 3.28 29.14 6.15
N PRO A 100 2.43 29.24 7.19
CA PRO A 100 2.87 29.12 8.57
C PRO A 100 3.51 27.75 8.84
N ASP A 101 4.48 27.69 9.75
CA ASP A 101 5.24 26.47 10.04
C ASP A 101 4.36 25.30 10.49
N ASN A 102 3.35 25.56 11.34
CA ASN A 102 2.38 24.55 11.75
C ASN A 102 1.65 23.90 10.56
N ALA A 103 1.36 24.66 9.50
CA ALA A 103 0.75 24.10 8.30
C ALA A 103 1.72 23.19 7.55
N ASN A 104 2.99 23.60 7.40
CA ASN A 104 4.04 22.76 6.81
C ASN A 104 4.24 21.46 7.60
N ILE A 105 4.32 21.53 8.93
CA ILE A 105 4.45 20.36 9.80
C ILE A 105 3.25 19.41 9.63
N ILE A 106 2.01 19.93 9.63
CA ILE A 106 0.83 19.10 9.41
C ILE A 106 0.85 18.47 8.02
N ARG A 107 1.25 19.20 6.96
CA ARG A 107 1.40 18.65 5.61
C ARG A 107 2.42 17.51 5.57
N ASN A 108 3.54 17.64 6.28
CA ASN A 108 4.54 16.57 6.43
C ASN A 108 3.98 15.37 7.18
N ILE A 109 3.20 15.58 8.25
CA ILE A 109 2.50 14.50 8.98
C ILE A 109 1.54 13.76 8.05
N MET A 110 0.77 14.48 7.22
CA MET A 110 -0.12 13.88 6.22
C MET A 110 0.67 13.03 5.20
N LEU A 111 1.76 13.56 4.64
CA LEU A 111 2.58 12.81 3.69
C LEU A 111 3.21 11.54 4.32
N ALA A 112 3.75 11.65 5.54
CA ALA A 112 4.32 10.52 6.26
C ALA A 112 3.26 9.47 6.63
N THR A 113 2.06 9.91 7.01
CA THR A 113 0.92 9.02 7.25
C THR A 113 0.58 8.22 6.00
N LEU A 114 0.53 8.88 4.84
CA LEU A 114 0.32 8.21 3.56
C LEU A 114 1.42 7.19 3.28
N TRP A 115 2.70 7.53 3.47
CA TRP A 115 3.81 6.60 3.25
C TRP A 115 3.67 5.33 4.09
N CYS A 116 3.38 5.48 5.39
CA CYS A 116 3.17 4.34 6.27
C CYS A 116 1.98 3.47 5.84
N HIS A 117 0.85 4.10 5.47
CA HIS A 117 -0.35 3.37 5.05
C HIS A 117 -0.16 2.66 3.71
N ASP A 118 0.29 3.37 2.68
CA ASP A 118 0.42 2.89 1.31
C ASP A 118 1.45 1.76 1.24
N HIS A 119 2.63 1.92 1.85
CA HIS A 119 3.65 0.88 1.87
C HIS A 119 3.21 -0.38 2.63
N LEU A 120 2.51 -0.23 3.75
CA LEU A 120 2.01 -1.37 4.52
C LEU A 120 0.99 -2.17 3.71
N VAL A 121 0.02 -1.47 3.10
CA VAL A 121 -1.03 -2.11 2.28
C VAL A 121 -0.42 -2.74 1.03
N HIS A 122 0.52 -2.06 0.38
CA HIS A 122 1.22 -2.60 -0.78
C HIS A 122 1.95 -3.90 -0.44
N PHE A 123 2.72 -3.91 0.64
CA PHE A 123 3.51 -5.09 1.04
C PHE A 123 2.63 -6.33 1.23
N TYR A 124 1.51 -6.21 1.93
CA TYR A 124 0.65 -7.35 2.23
C TYR A 124 -0.44 -7.60 1.18
N GLN A 125 -1.30 -6.62 0.91
CA GLN A 125 -2.50 -6.80 0.09
C GLN A 125 -2.21 -6.82 -1.41
N LEU A 126 -1.16 -6.12 -1.86
CA LEU A 126 -0.79 -6.09 -3.27
C LEU A 126 0.30 -7.11 -3.58
N ALA A 127 1.48 -7.00 -3.01
CA ALA A 127 2.64 -7.84 -3.36
C ALA A 127 2.72 -9.17 -2.59
N GLY A 128 2.15 -9.24 -1.38
CA GLY A 128 2.41 -10.36 -0.45
C GLY A 128 2.13 -11.75 -1.02
N MET A 129 1.06 -11.89 -1.82
CA MET A 129 0.69 -13.16 -2.44
C MET A 129 1.59 -13.60 -3.60
N ASP A 130 2.54 -12.79 -4.06
CA ASP A 130 3.61 -13.24 -4.98
C ASP A 130 4.69 -14.05 -4.26
N TRP A 131 4.80 -13.89 -2.93
CA TRP A 131 5.84 -14.49 -2.10
C TRP A 131 5.29 -15.54 -1.14
N ILE A 132 4.06 -15.33 -0.64
CA ILE A 132 3.38 -16.19 0.32
C ILE A 132 2.42 -17.12 -0.41
N ASP A 133 2.69 -18.42 -0.38
CA ASP A 133 1.75 -19.45 -0.81
C ASP A 133 0.69 -19.70 0.28
N VAL A 134 -0.45 -19.03 0.12
CA VAL A 134 -1.55 -19.06 1.10
C VAL A 134 -2.08 -20.48 1.30
N LEU A 135 -2.19 -21.32 0.26
CA LEU A 135 -2.71 -22.67 0.42
C LEU A 135 -1.69 -23.60 1.10
N ASN A 136 -0.40 -23.32 0.95
CA ASN A 136 0.64 -24.07 1.64
C ASN A 136 0.66 -23.81 3.16
N ALA A 137 0.12 -22.67 3.63
CA ALA A 137 -0.05 -22.38 5.06
C ALA A 137 -0.95 -23.41 5.80
N LEU A 138 -1.83 -24.11 5.08
CA LEU A 138 -2.68 -25.18 5.64
C LEU A 138 -1.87 -26.43 6.08
N LYS A 139 -0.60 -26.53 5.68
CA LYS A 139 0.29 -27.65 6.03
C LYS A 139 1.23 -27.34 7.19
N ALA A 140 1.22 -26.11 7.70
CA ALA A 140 2.12 -25.67 8.76
C ALA A 140 1.82 -26.32 10.11
N ASP A 141 2.84 -26.57 10.94
CA ASP A 141 2.64 -26.80 12.38
C ASP A 141 2.55 -25.45 13.12
N PRO A 142 1.41 -25.10 13.74
CA PRO A 142 1.24 -23.84 14.46
C PRO A 142 2.27 -23.60 15.58
N ARG A 143 2.82 -24.67 16.19
CA ARG A 143 3.88 -24.53 17.20
C ARG A 143 5.20 -24.11 16.55
N ALA A 144 5.53 -24.68 15.40
CA ALA A 144 6.72 -24.30 14.65
C ALA A 144 6.58 -22.88 14.06
N THR A 145 5.38 -22.51 13.58
CA THR A 145 5.07 -21.12 13.18
C THR A 145 5.24 -20.14 14.34
N SER A 146 4.77 -20.50 15.54
CA SER A 146 4.96 -19.69 16.75
C SER A 146 6.44 -19.48 17.09
N GLN A 147 7.24 -20.55 17.06
CA GLN A 147 8.68 -20.48 17.29
C GLN A 147 9.39 -19.61 16.25
N LEU A 148 9.02 -19.75 14.97
CA LEU A 148 9.54 -18.92 13.89
C LEU A 148 9.23 -17.44 14.13
N ALA A 149 7.97 -17.09 14.38
CA ALA A 149 7.56 -15.71 14.62
C ALA A 149 8.31 -15.09 15.81
N GLN A 150 8.44 -15.83 16.92
CA GLN A 150 9.17 -15.39 18.13
C GLN A 150 10.68 -15.28 17.91
N SER A 151 11.24 -16.01 16.95
CA SER A 151 12.66 -15.90 16.59
C SER A 151 12.97 -14.65 15.76
N LEU A 152 11.96 -14.11 15.07
CA LEU A 152 12.10 -12.96 14.15
C LEU A 152 11.66 -11.64 14.79
N SER A 153 10.76 -11.66 15.76
CA SER A 153 10.14 -10.45 16.30
C SER A 153 9.65 -10.59 17.74
N ALA A 154 9.60 -9.46 18.44
CA ALA A 154 8.96 -9.32 19.74
C ALA A 154 7.43 -9.09 19.64
N TRP A 155 6.84 -9.20 18.44
CA TRP A 155 5.40 -9.00 18.24
C TRP A 155 4.57 -9.98 19.11
N PRO A 156 3.61 -9.48 19.91
CA PRO A 156 2.94 -10.29 20.92
C PRO A 156 1.97 -11.33 20.34
N MET A 157 1.43 -11.11 19.13
CA MET A 157 0.49 -12.05 18.50
C MET A 157 1.21 -13.23 17.83
N SER A 158 1.91 -14.03 18.63
CA SER A 158 2.79 -15.10 18.15
C SER A 158 2.55 -16.45 18.83
N SER A 159 1.42 -16.64 19.51
CA SER A 159 1.14 -17.90 20.22
C SER A 159 0.77 -19.05 19.28
N PRO A 160 1.03 -20.33 19.65
CA PRO A 160 0.61 -21.47 18.82
C PRO A 160 -0.90 -21.54 18.61
N GLY A 161 -1.69 -21.18 19.63
CA GLY A 161 -3.15 -21.15 19.54
C GLY A 161 -3.65 -20.12 18.54
N TYR A 162 -3.03 -18.93 18.51
CA TYR A 162 -3.35 -17.89 17.53
C TYR A 162 -3.15 -18.38 16.09
N PHE A 163 -1.99 -18.96 15.78
CA PHE A 163 -1.71 -19.48 14.44
C PHE A 163 -2.62 -20.66 14.07
N PHE A 164 -2.97 -21.52 15.03
CA PHE A 164 -3.95 -22.59 14.82
C PHE A 164 -5.33 -22.03 14.47
N ASP A 165 -5.78 -20.98 15.14
CA ASP A 165 -7.07 -20.34 14.85
C ASP A 165 -7.09 -19.66 13.48
N VAL A 166 -5.98 -18.98 13.09
CA VAL A 166 -5.81 -18.42 11.75
C VAL A 166 -5.84 -19.51 10.68
N GLN A 167 -5.09 -20.61 10.89
CA GLN A 167 -5.06 -21.75 9.98
C GLN A 167 -6.45 -22.40 9.86
N ASN A 168 -7.18 -22.55 10.96
CA ASN A 168 -8.54 -23.09 10.95
C ASN A 168 -9.53 -22.17 10.23
N ARG A 169 -9.38 -20.85 10.38
CA ARG A 169 -10.20 -19.89 9.65
C ARG A 169 -9.97 -20.02 8.15
N LEU A 170 -8.71 -20.11 7.71
CA LEU A 170 -8.36 -20.37 6.31
C LEU A 170 -8.91 -21.72 5.83
N LYS A 171 -8.75 -22.78 6.64
CA LYS A 171 -9.26 -24.12 6.33
C LYS A 171 -10.76 -24.11 6.08
N LYS A 172 -11.55 -23.51 6.98
CA LYS A 172 -13.00 -23.36 6.82
C LYS A 172 -13.37 -22.58 5.56
N PHE A 173 -12.62 -21.53 5.25
CA PHE A 173 -12.83 -20.72 4.04
C PHE A 173 -12.60 -21.54 2.76
N VAL A 174 -11.53 -22.33 2.71
CA VAL A 174 -11.19 -23.17 1.55
C VAL A 174 -12.12 -24.38 1.42
N ASP A 175 -12.46 -25.05 2.54
CA ASP A 175 -13.33 -26.24 2.57
C ASP A 175 -14.75 -25.92 2.05
N GLY A 176 -15.19 -24.66 2.13
CA GLY A 176 -16.44 -24.19 1.53
C GLY A 176 -16.44 -24.12 -0.01
N GLY A 177 -15.31 -24.36 -0.67
CA GLY A 177 -15.17 -24.32 -2.13
C GLY A 177 -15.23 -22.91 -2.75
N GLN A 178 -15.40 -21.88 -1.92
CA GLN A 178 -15.54 -20.48 -2.30
C GLN A 178 -14.25 -19.69 -2.02
N LEU A 179 -13.17 -20.01 -2.73
CA LEU A 179 -11.82 -19.47 -2.47
C LEU A 179 -11.67 -17.95 -2.69
N GLY A 180 -12.69 -17.24 -3.18
CA GLY A 180 -12.66 -15.78 -3.34
C GLY A 180 -11.41 -15.29 -4.08
N ILE A 181 -10.66 -14.39 -3.43
CA ILE A 181 -9.41 -13.81 -3.96
C ILE A 181 -8.26 -14.84 -4.12
N PHE A 182 -8.37 -16.02 -3.54
CA PHE A 182 -7.37 -17.09 -3.66
C PHE A 182 -7.70 -18.08 -4.79
N ARG A 183 -8.86 -17.95 -5.45
CA ARG A 183 -9.28 -18.86 -6.51
C ARG A 183 -8.37 -18.70 -7.73
N ASN A 184 -7.91 -19.82 -8.29
CA ASN A 184 -7.08 -19.86 -9.50
C ASN A 184 -5.78 -19.03 -9.38
N GLY A 185 -5.25 -18.93 -8.15
CA GLY A 185 -3.91 -18.37 -7.90
C GLY A 185 -2.81 -19.35 -8.30
N TYR A 186 -1.56 -18.89 -8.24
CA TYR A 186 -0.37 -19.65 -8.66
C TYR A 186 0.17 -20.61 -7.58
N TRP A 187 -0.68 -21.05 -6.65
CA TRP A 187 -0.29 -21.86 -5.49
C TRP A 187 0.43 -23.15 -5.91
N GLY A 188 1.52 -23.49 -5.23
CA GLY A 188 2.40 -24.61 -5.55
C GLY A 188 3.39 -24.36 -6.69
N HIS A 189 3.42 -23.15 -7.28
CA HIS A 189 4.43 -22.80 -8.29
C HIS A 189 5.85 -22.96 -7.71
N PRO A 190 6.82 -23.52 -8.47
CA PRO A 190 8.15 -23.85 -7.96
C PRO A 190 8.99 -22.66 -7.48
N GLN A 191 8.59 -21.42 -7.77
CA GLN A 191 9.23 -20.21 -7.26
C GLN A 191 8.71 -19.75 -5.88
N TYR A 192 7.63 -20.33 -5.35
CA TYR A 192 7.32 -20.15 -3.93
C TYR A 192 8.33 -20.95 -3.10
N LYS A 193 9.12 -20.25 -2.28
CA LYS A 193 10.24 -20.84 -1.51
C LYS A 193 10.02 -20.88 -0.01
N LEU A 194 9.04 -20.13 0.49
CA LEU A 194 8.71 -20.10 1.91
C LEU A 194 8.24 -21.48 2.41
N SER A 195 8.69 -21.86 3.61
CA SER A 195 8.17 -23.03 4.30
C SER A 195 6.68 -22.88 4.63
N PRO A 196 5.92 -23.97 4.89
CA PRO A 196 4.54 -23.86 5.37
C PRO A 196 4.41 -22.92 6.57
N GLU A 197 5.34 -22.99 7.53
CA GLU A 197 5.35 -22.17 8.74
C GLU A 197 5.48 -20.67 8.42
N ALA A 198 6.40 -20.31 7.51
CA ALA A 198 6.58 -18.94 7.08
C ALA A 198 5.36 -18.42 6.29
N ASN A 199 4.72 -19.29 5.49
CA ASN A 199 3.48 -18.95 4.80
C ASN A 199 2.34 -18.68 5.78
N LEU A 200 2.19 -19.48 6.84
CA LEU A 200 1.15 -19.26 7.86
C LEU A 200 1.40 -17.98 8.67
N MET A 201 2.66 -17.71 9.02
CA MET A 201 3.05 -16.45 9.67
C MET A 201 2.71 -15.24 8.79
N GLY A 202 3.18 -15.23 7.54
CA GLY A 202 2.91 -14.14 6.60
C GLY A 202 1.42 -13.97 6.29
N PHE A 203 0.65 -15.06 6.23
CA PHE A 203 -0.80 -14.99 6.07
C PHE A 203 -1.52 -14.43 7.30
N ALA A 204 -1.04 -14.72 8.52
CA ALA A 204 -1.57 -14.09 9.73
C ALA A 204 -1.31 -12.57 9.71
N HIS A 205 -0.09 -12.16 9.39
CA HIS A 205 0.29 -10.75 9.29
C HIS A 205 -0.43 -10.03 8.15
N TYR A 206 -0.74 -10.70 7.04
CA TYR A 206 -1.61 -10.18 5.98
C TYR A 206 -2.99 -9.76 6.53
N LEU A 207 -3.59 -10.59 7.38
CA LEU A 207 -4.90 -10.29 8.00
C LEU A 207 -4.77 -9.17 9.04
N GLU A 208 -3.73 -9.20 9.87
CA GLU A 208 -3.46 -8.15 10.86
C GLU A 208 -3.23 -6.79 10.19
N ALA A 209 -2.48 -6.75 9.08
CA ALA A 209 -2.21 -5.53 8.33
C ALA A 209 -3.49 -4.98 7.67
N LEU A 210 -4.34 -5.87 7.11
CA LEU A 210 -5.64 -5.48 6.55
C LEU A 210 -6.54 -4.82 7.60
N ASP A 211 -6.49 -5.33 8.83
CA ASP A 211 -7.18 -4.72 9.96
C ASP A 211 -6.53 -3.40 10.38
N PHE A 212 -5.22 -3.40 10.62
CA PHE A 212 -4.51 -2.28 11.23
C PHE A 212 -4.43 -1.04 10.36
N GLN A 213 -4.32 -1.17 9.04
CA GLN A 213 -4.13 -0.05 8.11
C GLN A 213 -5.21 1.05 8.24
N ARG A 214 -6.45 0.69 8.63
CA ARG A 214 -7.55 1.66 8.85
C ARG A 214 -7.26 2.65 9.97
N GLU A 215 -6.39 2.29 10.90
CA GLU A 215 -6.06 3.10 12.08
C GLU A 215 -5.08 4.21 11.69
N ILE A 216 -4.13 3.93 10.81
CA ILE A 216 -3.09 4.86 10.34
C ILE A 216 -3.74 6.13 9.78
N VAL A 217 -4.75 5.94 8.92
CA VAL A 217 -5.43 7.05 8.21
C VAL A 217 -6.35 7.91 9.09
N LYS A 218 -6.54 7.57 10.37
CA LYS A 218 -7.25 8.45 11.31
C LYS A 218 -6.51 9.78 11.49
N ILE A 219 -5.18 9.82 11.29
CA ILE A 219 -4.41 11.08 11.27
C ILE A 219 -4.91 11.99 10.13
N HIS A 220 -5.11 11.46 8.91
CA HIS A 220 -5.73 12.21 7.82
C HIS A 220 -7.15 12.67 8.16
N THR A 221 -7.90 11.85 8.90
CA THR A 221 -9.26 12.22 9.32
C THR A 221 -9.25 13.40 10.30
N ILE A 222 -8.27 13.48 11.20
CA ILE A 222 -8.15 14.58 12.18
C ILE A 222 -7.76 15.90 11.50
N PHE A 223 -6.74 15.88 10.63
CA PHE A 223 -6.24 17.12 10.02
C PHE A 223 -6.91 17.49 8.69
N GLY A 224 -7.42 16.51 7.95
CA GLY A 224 -8.05 16.69 6.64
C GLY A 224 -9.53 16.34 6.59
N GLY A 225 -10.14 15.90 7.71
CA GLY A 225 -11.57 15.62 7.84
C GLY A 225 -12.02 14.23 7.35
N LYS A 226 -11.28 13.58 6.43
CA LYS A 226 -11.59 12.23 5.95
C LYS A 226 -10.39 11.52 5.32
N ASN A 227 -10.50 10.21 5.13
CA ASN A 227 -9.67 9.41 4.24
C ASN A 227 -10.55 8.32 3.60
N PRO A 228 -10.47 8.04 2.29
CA PRO A 228 -9.62 8.71 1.29
C PRO A 228 -10.02 10.16 0.96
N HIS A 229 -9.12 10.88 0.31
CA HIS A 229 -9.26 12.26 -0.18
C HIS A 229 -9.49 13.33 0.92
N PRO A 230 -8.51 13.54 1.83
CA PRO A 230 -8.56 14.61 2.83
C PRO A 230 -8.65 16.02 2.21
N ASN A 231 -9.03 17.02 3.00
CA ASN A 231 -9.13 18.40 2.53
C ASN A 231 -7.85 19.20 2.78
N TRP A 232 -7.53 20.10 1.86
CA TRP A 232 -6.36 20.97 1.87
C TRP A 232 -6.78 22.41 1.52
N ILE A 233 -5.90 23.38 1.71
CA ILE A 233 -6.09 24.75 1.20
C ILE A 233 -4.76 25.31 0.70
N VAL A 234 -4.83 26.14 -0.34
CA VAL A 234 -3.72 27.05 -0.68
C VAL A 234 -3.54 28.03 0.49
N GLY A 235 -2.31 28.20 0.96
CA GLY A 235 -1.96 29.02 2.12
C GLY A 235 -1.84 28.27 3.45
N GLY A 236 -2.09 26.95 3.49
CA GLY A 236 -1.85 26.15 4.69
C GLY A 236 -2.71 24.90 4.81
N MET A 237 -3.43 24.76 5.94
CA MET A 237 -4.36 23.67 6.24
C MET A 237 -5.64 24.23 6.87
N PRO A 238 -6.82 23.64 6.60
CA PRO A 238 -8.09 24.15 7.14
C PRO A 238 -8.34 23.78 8.62
N CYS A 239 -7.50 22.94 9.22
CA CYS A 239 -7.64 22.47 10.60
C CYS A 239 -7.02 23.45 11.62
N ALA A 240 -7.75 24.53 11.91
CA ALA A 240 -7.34 25.52 12.90
C ALA A 240 -7.06 24.88 14.29
N ILE A 241 -6.09 25.43 15.02
CA ILE A 241 -5.65 24.93 16.33
C ILE A 241 -6.14 25.87 17.43
N ASN A 242 -6.72 25.30 18.49
CA ASN A 242 -7.05 25.99 19.73
C ASN A 242 -6.89 25.00 20.90
N LEU A 243 -5.91 25.25 21.77
CA LEU A 243 -5.53 24.33 22.85
C LEU A 243 -6.16 24.71 24.20
N ASP A 244 -6.33 26.00 24.47
CA ASP A 244 -6.58 26.53 25.82
C ASP A 244 -7.62 27.65 25.89
N GLN A 245 -8.20 28.07 24.75
CA GLN A 245 -9.21 29.11 24.71
C GLN A 245 -10.61 28.51 24.62
N SER A 246 -11.61 29.32 24.98
CA SER A 246 -13.02 28.98 24.75
C SER A 246 -13.25 28.63 23.28
N GLY A 247 -14.05 27.59 23.01
CA GLY A 247 -14.30 27.10 21.66
C GLY A 247 -13.29 26.07 21.13
N ALA A 248 -12.32 25.60 21.94
CA ALA A 248 -11.37 24.54 21.55
C ALA A 248 -12.03 23.24 21.07
N VAL A 249 -13.28 22.98 21.45
CA VAL A 249 -14.08 21.84 20.97
C VAL A 249 -14.38 21.90 19.46
N GLY A 250 -14.25 23.06 18.82
CA GLY A 250 -14.44 23.27 17.38
C GLY A 250 -13.15 23.31 16.56
N ALA A 251 -12.00 22.93 17.14
CA ALA A 251 -10.67 23.05 16.56
C ALA A 251 -9.79 21.83 16.88
N ILE A 252 -8.58 21.80 16.33
CA ILE A 252 -7.53 20.89 16.80
C ILE A 252 -7.12 21.31 18.21
N ASN A 253 -7.45 20.46 19.17
CA ASN A 253 -7.16 20.65 20.59
C ASN A 253 -6.28 19.50 21.13
N MET A 254 -5.98 19.53 22.43
CA MET A 254 -5.08 18.55 23.02
C MET A 254 -5.60 17.11 22.96
N GLU A 255 -6.91 16.89 23.02
CA GLU A 255 -7.49 15.55 22.90
C GLU A 255 -7.32 14.99 21.47
N ARG A 256 -7.48 15.84 20.43
CA ARG A 256 -7.18 15.46 19.05
C ARG A 256 -5.69 15.11 18.85
N LEU A 257 -4.79 15.90 19.44
CA LEU A 257 -3.34 15.64 19.35
C LEU A 257 -2.92 14.37 20.09
N ASN A 258 -3.53 14.08 21.25
CA ASN A 258 -3.32 12.82 21.97
C ASN A 258 -3.72 11.60 21.13
N LEU A 259 -4.83 11.70 20.38
CA LEU A 259 -5.23 10.64 19.45
C LEU A 259 -4.21 10.46 18.33
N VAL A 260 -3.73 11.54 17.71
CA VAL A 260 -2.66 11.49 16.69
C VAL A 260 -1.42 10.78 17.24
N GLN A 261 -0.95 11.17 18.43
CA GLN A 261 0.22 10.55 19.06
C GLN A 261 0.02 9.05 19.27
N SER A 262 -1.16 8.62 19.74
CA SER A 262 -1.45 7.19 19.94
C SER A 262 -1.40 6.39 18.64
N ILE A 263 -1.83 6.98 17.52
CA ILE A 263 -1.80 6.34 16.20
C ILE A 263 -0.36 6.24 15.71
N ILE A 264 0.44 7.29 15.85
CA ILE A 264 1.86 7.31 15.46
C ILE A 264 2.62 6.17 16.16
N THR A 265 2.47 6.05 17.48
CA THR A 265 3.14 5.01 18.28
C THR A 265 2.74 3.61 17.78
N ARG A 266 1.44 3.33 17.68
CA ARG A 266 0.95 2.03 17.18
C ARG A 266 1.41 1.73 15.76
N THR A 267 1.51 2.75 14.90
CA THR A 267 1.93 2.60 13.50
C THR A 267 3.39 2.21 13.42
N ALA A 268 4.25 2.88 14.17
CA ALA A 268 5.67 2.53 14.26
C ALA A 268 5.85 1.11 14.83
N ASP A 269 5.13 0.78 15.91
CA ASP A 269 5.21 -0.56 16.52
C ASP A 269 4.83 -1.67 15.54
N PHE A 270 3.75 -1.49 14.77
CA PHE A 270 3.31 -2.47 13.77
C PHE A 270 4.34 -2.61 12.64
N ILE A 271 4.79 -1.51 12.06
CA ILE A 271 5.75 -1.55 10.95
C ILE A 271 7.07 -2.20 11.40
N ASN A 272 7.60 -1.80 12.56
CA ASN A 272 8.90 -2.27 13.03
C ASN A 272 8.89 -3.74 13.48
N ASN A 273 7.77 -4.24 14.00
CA ASN A 273 7.70 -5.60 14.56
C ASN A 273 6.93 -6.59 13.69
N VAL A 274 6.26 -6.16 12.62
CA VAL A 274 5.50 -7.04 11.72
C VAL A 274 6.03 -6.92 10.30
N MET A 275 5.91 -5.74 9.69
CA MET A 275 6.28 -5.53 8.29
C MET A 275 7.79 -5.69 8.03
N VAL A 276 8.64 -5.08 8.86
CA VAL A 276 10.10 -5.15 8.67
C VAL A 276 10.64 -6.57 8.84
N PRO A 277 10.31 -7.33 9.91
CA PRO A 277 10.73 -8.73 10.04
C PRO A 277 10.23 -9.62 8.90
N ASP A 278 8.99 -9.43 8.42
CA ASP A 278 8.46 -10.19 7.28
C ASP A 278 9.23 -9.88 5.98
N ALA A 279 9.55 -8.60 5.74
CA ALA A 279 10.33 -8.20 4.56
C ALA A 279 11.73 -8.83 4.59
N LEU A 280 12.38 -8.82 5.76
CA LEU A 280 13.66 -9.49 5.95
C LEU A 280 13.54 -11.00 5.76
N ALA A 281 12.49 -11.63 6.29
CA ALA A 281 12.25 -13.06 6.13
C ALA A 281 12.08 -13.43 4.66
N ILE A 282 11.32 -12.68 3.86
CA ILE A 282 11.20 -12.89 2.41
C ILE A 282 12.58 -12.85 1.73
N GLY A 283 13.46 -11.91 2.13
CA GLY A 283 14.80 -11.78 1.57
C GLY A 283 15.80 -12.89 1.95
N GLN A 284 15.46 -13.77 2.90
CA GLN A 284 16.32 -14.90 3.31
C GLN A 284 16.10 -16.18 2.49
N PHE A 285 15.09 -16.21 1.61
CA PHE A 285 14.76 -17.35 0.74
C PHE A 285 15.05 -17.05 -0.73
#